data_AF-A0A9N9QTA3-F1
#
_entry.id   AF-A0A9N9QTA3-F1
#
_cell.length_a   1.000
_cell.length_b   1.000
_cell.length_c   1.000
_cell.angle_alpha   90.00
_cell.angle_beta   90.00
_cell.angle_gamma   90.00
#
_symmetry.space_group_name_H-M   'P 1'
#
loop_
_entity.id
_entity.type
_entity.pdbx_description
1 polymer ?
#
loop_
_entity_poly.entity_id
_entity_poly.type
_entity_poly.pdbx_seq_one_letter_code
_entity_poly.pdbx_strand_id
1 'polypeptide(L)'
;MGLCIGKLQLDFCSCCPKKQKPVPKIISENSLEVITEIVYALRENARLYRNFGWFCLLQVRESDGHLNLEMANQILTMIENGSAPANRMISAWNREAAFALYQYLRANQPLIPESIQSIVLDNNNCNINPEIVAADVLGLIDEELHHRQKTLLWLLFQLFDCGIKVSPADELGGNTWPVSTLPLFFNLEDHRYLNDWRRILMIFVEMIRQAPNTLDDVFNAQALRVN
;
A
#
# COMPACT_ATOMS: atom_id res chain seq x y z
N MET A 1 23.51 -27.17 22.00
CA MET A 1 22.07 -26.96 21.80
C MET A 1 21.90 -25.82 20.83
N GLY A 2 21.62 -26.14 19.56
CA GLY A 2 21.52 -25.16 18.48
C GLY A 2 20.11 -24.56 18.42
N LEU A 3 20.02 -23.24 18.45
CA LEU A 3 18.79 -22.48 18.26
C LEU A 3 18.46 -22.41 16.76
N CYS A 4 17.35 -23.04 16.38
CA CYS A 4 16.74 -22.89 15.07
C CYS A 4 16.19 -21.46 14.93
N ILE A 5 16.93 -20.59 14.24
CA ILE A 5 16.39 -19.35 13.69
C ILE A 5 15.64 -19.76 12.41
N GLY A 6 14.32 -19.58 12.41
CA GLY A 6 13.44 -19.93 11.29
C GLY A 6 13.90 -19.26 10.00
N LYS A 7 14.37 -20.09 9.06
CA LYS A 7 14.58 -19.73 7.65
C LYS A 7 13.28 -19.20 7.07
N LEU A 8 13.23 -17.92 6.74
CA LEU A 8 12.34 -17.39 5.70
C LEU A 8 12.82 -18.00 4.37
N GLN A 9 12.28 -19.16 4.03
CA GLN A 9 12.57 -19.84 2.77
C GLN A 9 11.62 -19.26 1.72
N LEU A 10 12.11 -18.23 1.02
CA LEU A 10 11.51 -17.74 -0.22
C LEU A 10 11.98 -18.67 -1.34
N ASP A 11 11.17 -19.66 -1.69
CA ASP A 11 11.42 -20.52 -2.85
C ASP A 11 11.18 -19.72 -4.13
N PHE A 12 12.25 -19.17 -4.72
CA PHE A 12 12.20 -18.53 -6.03
C PHE A 12 12.62 -19.52 -7.13
N CYS A 13 11.65 -19.90 -7.96
CA CYS A 13 11.87 -20.71 -9.15
C CYS A 13 12.70 -19.93 -10.19
N SER A 14 13.91 -20.40 -10.47
CA SER A 14 14.86 -19.79 -11.40
C SER A 14 14.52 -20.13 -12.86
N CYS A 15 13.61 -19.36 -13.47
CA CYS A 15 13.44 -19.29 -14.93
C CYS A 15 12.52 -18.11 -15.28
N CYS A 16 13.07 -16.91 -15.51
CA CYS A 16 12.34 -15.86 -16.24
C CYS A 16 13.31 -14.99 -17.07
N PRO A 17 12.95 -14.67 -18.32
CA PRO A 17 13.76 -13.85 -19.23
C PRO A 17 13.83 -12.40 -18.73
N LYS A 18 14.86 -11.66 -19.16
CA LYS A 18 15.11 -10.24 -18.82
C LYS A 18 13.82 -9.43 -19.01
N LYS A 19 13.14 -9.09 -17.91
CA LYS A 19 11.88 -8.33 -17.92
C LYS A 19 12.15 -6.92 -18.42
N GLN A 20 11.41 -6.52 -19.45
CA GLN A 20 11.28 -5.12 -19.84
C GLN A 20 10.76 -4.31 -18.64
N LYS A 21 11.27 -3.09 -18.49
CA LYS A 21 10.95 -2.17 -17.39
C LYS A 21 9.43 -2.00 -17.27
N PRO A 22 8.81 -2.34 -16.13
CA PRO A 22 7.37 -2.16 -15.97
C PRO A 22 7.10 -0.67 -15.81
N VAL A 23 6.53 -0.04 -16.85
CA VAL A 23 5.86 1.24 -16.68
C VAL A 23 4.63 0.98 -15.80
N PRO A 24 4.44 1.70 -14.68
CA PRO A 24 3.28 1.49 -13.83
C PRO A 24 2.02 1.70 -14.65
N LYS A 25 1.17 0.66 -14.70
CA LYS A 25 -0.07 0.67 -15.49
C LYS A 25 -0.95 1.82 -15.00
N ILE A 26 -1.37 2.68 -15.92
CA ILE A 26 -2.28 3.78 -15.58
C ILE A 26 -3.64 3.16 -15.22
N ILE A 27 -4.10 3.41 -14.00
CA ILE A 27 -5.37 2.89 -13.46
C ILE A 27 -6.53 3.56 -14.19
N SER A 28 -7.58 2.78 -14.47
CA SER A 28 -8.80 3.29 -15.09
C SER A 28 -9.56 4.21 -14.11
N GLU A 29 -10.34 5.15 -14.63
CA GLU A 29 -11.14 6.06 -13.79
C GLU A 29 -12.18 5.27 -12.97
N ASN A 30 -12.92 4.37 -13.61
CA ASN A 30 -13.91 3.53 -12.95
C ASN A 30 -13.29 2.63 -11.85
N SER A 31 -12.09 2.06 -12.08
CA SER A 31 -11.39 1.29 -11.05
C SER A 31 -11.01 2.18 -9.86
N LEU A 32 -10.60 3.42 -10.12
CA LEU A 32 -10.23 4.37 -9.07
C LEU A 32 -11.44 4.79 -8.23
N GLU A 33 -12.62 4.97 -8.84
CA GLU A 33 -13.87 5.22 -8.12
C GLU A 33 -14.20 4.08 -7.16
N VAL A 34 -14.14 2.83 -7.64
CA VAL A 34 -14.36 1.63 -6.79
C VAL A 34 -13.35 1.57 -5.64
N ILE A 35 -12.07 1.80 -5.92
CA ILE A 35 -11.02 1.82 -4.87
C ILE A 35 -11.30 2.93 -3.85
N THR A 36 -11.77 4.09 -4.30
CA THR A 36 -12.13 5.22 -3.44
C THR A 36 -13.22 4.81 -2.46
N GLU A 37 -14.30 4.19 -2.94
CA GLU A 37 -15.38 3.68 -2.07
C GLU A 37 -14.89 2.64 -1.07
N ILE A 38 -14.07 1.68 -1.52
CA ILE A 38 -13.48 0.66 -0.66
C ILE A 38 -12.63 1.32 0.43
N VAL A 39 -11.74 2.22 0.07
CA VAL A 39 -10.85 2.92 1.02
C VAL A 39 -11.66 3.70 2.06
N TYR A 40 -12.71 4.42 1.64
CA TYR A 40 -13.56 5.15 2.57
C TYR A 40 -14.30 4.22 3.54
N ALA A 41 -14.95 3.17 3.04
CA ALA A 41 -15.64 2.20 3.87
C ALA A 41 -14.69 1.50 4.86
N LEU A 42 -13.49 1.13 4.41
CA LEU A 42 -12.46 0.55 5.28
C LEU A 42 -12.01 1.52 6.38
N ARG A 43 -11.79 2.80 6.04
CA ARG A 43 -11.40 3.82 7.04
C ARG A 43 -12.50 4.12 8.06
N GLU A 44 -13.76 4.11 7.64
CA GLU A 44 -14.90 4.30 8.54
C GLU A 44 -14.99 3.12 9.54
N ASN A 45 -14.89 1.90 9.03
CA ASN A 45 -14.93 0.68 9.83
C ASN A 45 -13.69 0.50 10.73
N ALA A 46 -12.53 1.06 10.34
CA ALA A 46 -11.32 1.09 11.17
C ALA A 46 -11.59 1.58 12.59
N ARG A 47 -12.33 2.69 12.68
CA ARG A 47 -12.64 3.36 13.95
C ARG A 47 -13.60 2.55 14.81
N LEU A 48 -14.45 1.74 14.18
CA LEU A 48 -15.48 0.93 14.84
C LEU A 48 -14.92 -0.39 15.40
N TYR A 49 -13.97 -1.01 14.69
CA TYR A 49 -13.45 -2.33 15.02
C TYR A 49 -11.97 -2.28 15.42
N ARG A 50 -11.68 -1.59 16.53
CA ARG A 50 -10.33 -1.34 17.09
C ARG A 50 -9.48 -2.60 17.37
N ASN A 51 -10.10 -3.79 17.38
CA ASN A 51 -9.49 -5.06 17.82
C ASN A 51 -9.44 -6.15 16.74
N PHE A 52 -9.92 -5.91 15.53
CA PHE A 52 -9.83 -6.92 14.47
C PHE A 52 -8.68 -6.57 13.55
N GLY A 53 -7.71 -7.47 13.44
CA GLY A 53 -6.55 -7.38 12.54
C GLY A 53 -6.90 -7.40 11.06
N TRP A 54 -7.95 -6.70 10.62
CA TRP A 54 -8.21 -6.45 9.21
C TRP A 54 -7.12 -5.55 8.60
N PHE A 55 -6.22 -4.94 9.37
CA PHE A 55 -4.98 -4.36 8.84
C PHE A 55 -3.82 -5.38 8.70
N CYS A 56 -3.95 -6.59 9.27
CA CYS A 56 -2.99 -7.68 9.09
C CYS A 56 -3.22 -8.47 7.78
N LEU A 57 -3.81 -7.85 6.75
CA LEU A 57 -4.17 -8.51 5.48
C LEU A 57 -2.99 -9.01 4.65
N LEU A 58 -1.79 -8.53 4.96
CA LEU A 58 -0.56 -9.06 4.37
C LEU A 58 -0.05 -10.31 5.07
N GLN A 59 -0.66 -10.67 6.19
CA GLN A 59 -0.40 -11.89 6.95
C GLN A 59 -1.57 -12.87 6.92
N VAL A 60 -2.70 -12.53 6.28
CA VAL A 60 -3.76 -13.50 5.97
C VAL A 60 -3.19 -14.50 4.97
N ARG A 61 -2.55 -15.54 5.51
CA ARG A 61 -2.30 -16.76 4.75
C ARG A 61 -3.66 -17.32 4.38
N GLU A 62 -3.77 -17.95 3.21
CA GLU A 62 -4.96 -18.73 2.81
C GLU A 62 -5.42 -19.73 3.91
N SER A 63 -4.53 -20.04 4.86
CA SER A 63 -4.75 -20.87 6.03
C SER A 63 -5.52 -20.23 7.20
N ASP A 64 -5.74 -18.91 7.22
CA ASP A 64 -6.59 -18.27 8.23
C ASP A 64 -8.05 -18.55 7.84
N GLY A 65 -8.61 -19.63 8.37
CA GLY A 65 -9.84 -20.32 7.94
C GLY A 65 -11.17 -19.55 8.00
N HIS A 66 -11.15 -18.22 7.86
CA HIS A 66 -12.31 -17.34 7.86
C HIS A 66 -12.35 -16.32 6.70
N LEU A 67 -11.38 -16.28 5.79
CA LEU A 67 -11.47 -15.42 4.60
C LEU A 67 -12.40 -16.05 3.55
N ASN A 68 -13.48 -15.34 3.18
CA ASN A 68 -14.34 -15.79 2.09
C ASN A 68 -13.70 -15.43 0.73
N LEU A 69 -12.94 -16.36 0.15
CA LEU A 69 -12.24 -16.16 -1.13
C LEU A 69 -13.19 -15.91 -2.31
N GLU A 70 -14.38 -16.50 -2.31
CA GLU A 70 -15.38 -16.24 -3.36
C GLU A 70 -15.78 -14.76 -3.34
N MET A 71 -16.08 -14.26 -2.14
CA MET A 71 -16.45 -12.87 -1.92
C MET A 71 -15.31 -11.91 -2.26
N ALA A 72 -14.08 -12.24 -1.86
CA ALA A 72 -12.91 -11.43 -2.18
C ALA A 72 -12.66 -11.38 -3.71
N ASN A 73 -12.81 -12.49 -4.42
CA ASN A 73 -12.69 -12.53 -5.87
C ASN A 73 -13.79 -11.73 -6.57
N GLN A 74 -15.03 -11.78 -6.07
CA GLN A 74 -16.11 -10.93 -6.59
C GLN A 74 -15.77 -9.45 -6.46
N ILE A 75 -15.25 -9.01 -5.31
CA ILE A 75 -14.83 -7.62 -5.10
C ILE A 75 -13.64 -7.27 -6.00
N LEU A 76 -12.67 -8.17 -6.17
CA LEU A 76 -11.54 -7.97 -7.08
C LEU A 76 -12.03 -7.75 -8.53
N THR A 77 -12.95 -8.58 -9.01
CA THR A 77 -13.56 -8.41 -10.33
C THR A 77 -14.33 -7.08 -10.45
N MET A 78 -14.96 -6.60 -9.38
CA MET A 78 -15.58 -5.27 -9.37
C MET A 78 -14.53 -4.16 -9.53
N ILE A 79 -13.38 -4.25 -8.85
CA ILE A 79 -12.27 -3.29 -9.00
C ILE A 79 -11.72 -3.32 -10.43
N GLU A 80 -11.49 -4.51 -10.99
CA GLU A 80 -10.93 -4.69 -12.34
C GLU A 80 -11.85 -4.16 -13.43
N ASN A 81 -13.16 -4.39 -13.30
CA ASN A 81 -14.17 -3.93 -14.25
C ASN A 81 -14.62 -2.48 -14.01
N GLY A 82 -14.30 -1.91 -12.85
CA GLY A 82 -14.79 -0.59 -12.44
C GLY A 82 -16.30 -0.57 -12.17
N SER A 83 -16.84 -1.66 -11.61
CA SER A 83 -18.24 -1.78 -11.24
C SER A 83 -18.42 -1.34 -9.79
N ALA A 84 -19.29 -0.36 -9.54
CA ALA A 84 -19.52 0.18 -8.20
C ALA A 84 -19.95 -0.92 -7.19
N PRO A 85 -19.20 -1.14 -6.11
CA PRO A 85 -19.60 -2.06 -5.06
C PRO A 85 -20.77 -1.46 -4.26
N ALA A 86 -21.70 -2.28 -3.78
CA ALA A 86 -22.68 -1.78 -2.84
C ALA A 86 -21.96 -1.39 -1.53
N ASN A 87 -22.07 -0.14 -1.07
CA ASN A 87 -21.37 0.31 0.15
C ASN A 87 -21.65 -0.59 1.39
N ARG A 88 -22.87 -1.11 1.49
CA ARG A 88 -23.26 -2.11 2.51
C ARG A 88 -22.49 -3.44 2.41
N MET A 89 -22.14 -3.85 1.20
CA MET A 89 -21.36 -5.05 0.91
C MET A 89 -19.93 -4.88 1.41
N ILE A 90 -19.28 -3.76 1.13
CA ILE A 90 -17.91 -3.51 1.62
C ILE A 90 -17.89 -3.52 3.15
N SER A 91 -18.83 -2.81 3.78
CA SER A 91 -18.91 -2.71 5.25
C SER A 91 -19.14 -4.07 5.94
N ALA A 92 -19.85 -5.00 5.29
CA ALA A 92 -20.06 -6.35 5.82
C ALA A 92 -18.85 -7.28 5.60
N TRP A 93 -18.06 -7.02 4.55
CA TRP A 93 -16.98 -7.87 4.08
C TRP A 93 -15.64 -7.11 4.05
N ASN A 94 -15.34 -6.35 5.11
CA ASN A 94 -14.17 -5.46 5.18
C ASN A 94 -12.84 -6.22 4.97
N ARG A 95 -12.75 -7.47 5.47
CA ARG A 95 -11.54 -8.29 5.32
C ARG A 95 -11.34 -8.70 3.86
N GLU A 96 -12.40 -9.18 3.24
CA GLU A 96 -12.42 -9.60 1.84
C GLU A 96 -12.18 -8.41 0.90
N ALA A 97 -12.79 -7.26 1.18
CA ALA A 97 -12.60 -6.04 0.40
C ALA A 97 -11.16 -5.56 0.43
N ALA A 98 -10.54 -5.61 1.60
CA ALA A 98 -9.18 -5.15 1.76
C ALA A 98 -8.15 -6.20 1.26
N PHE A 99 -8.47 -7.51 1.31
CA PHE A 99 -7.70 -8.55 0.60
C PHE A 99 -7.79 -8.37 -0.92
N ALA A 100 -8.98 -8.13 -1.46
CA ALA A 100 -9.19 -7.87 -2.88
C ALA A 100 -8.42 -6.62 -3.34
N LEU A 101 -8.46 -5.54 -2.57
CA LEU A 101 -7.66 -4.34 -2.81
C LEU A 101 -6.17 -4.68 -2.83
N TYR A 102 -5.67 -5.44 -1.85
CA TYR A 102 -4.26 -5.86 -1.82
C TYR A 102 -3.87 -6.65 -3.08
N GLN A 103 -4.68 -7.63 -3.49
CA GLN A 103 -4.43 -8.45 -4.68
C GLN A 103 -4.40 -7.59 -5.95
N TYR A 104 -5.33 -6.65 -6.08
CA TYR A 104 -5.34 -5.69 -7.19
C TYR A 104 -4.06 -4.85 -7.22
N LEU A 105 -3.64 -4.29 -6.08
CA LEU A 105 -2.43 -3.47 -6.00
C LEU A 105 -1.17 -4.28 -6.31
N ARG A 106 -1.08 -5.51 -5.80
CA ARG A 106 0.03 -6.43 -6.05
C ARG A 106 0.18 -6.76 -7.54
N ALA A 107 -0.91 -6.92 -8.27
CA ALA A 107 -0.87 -7.13 -9.72
C ALA A 107 -0.35 -5.90 -10.50
N ASN A 108 -0.37 -4.72 -9.87
CA ASN A 108 0.07 -3.45 -10.45
C ASN A 108 1.36 -2.90 -9.81
N GLN A 109 2.08 -3.70 -9.02
CA GLN A 109 3.31 -3.28 -8.35
C GLN A 109 4.51 -3.17 -9.33
N PRO A 110 5.49 -2.29 -9.05
CA PRO A 110 5.51 -1.32 -7.97
C PRO A 110 4.63 -0.09 -8.28
N LEU A 111 3.96 0.43 -7.25
CA LEU A 111 3.07 1.59 -7.39
C LEU A 111 3.82 2.92 -7.59
N ILE A 112 5.07 3.01 -7.11
CA ILE A 112 5.94 4.16 -7.32
C ILE A 112 6.86 3.85 -8.51
N PRO A 113 7.04 4.73 -9.50
CA PRO A 113 7.98 4.50 -10.60
C PRO A 113 9.44 4.40 -10.14
N GLU A 114 10.26 3.67 -10.89
CA GLU A 114 11.69 3.45 -10.59
C GLU A 114 12.49 4.75 -10.41
N SER A 115 12.16 5.82 -11.16
CA SER A 115 12.80 7.14 -11.03
C SER A 115 12.69 7.68 -9.61
N ILE A 116 11.48 7.65 -9.05
CA ILE A 116 11.18 8.16 -7.70
C ILE A 116 11.69 7.16 -6.63
N GLN A 117 11.53 5.85 -6.86
CA GLN A 117 12.04 4.83 -5.93
C GLN A 117 13.54 4.96 -5.69
N SER A 118 14.31 5.34 -6.72
CA SER A 118 15.76 5.46 -6.62
C SER A 118 16.22 6.37 -5.48
N ILE A 119 15.44 7.39 -5.11
CA ILE A 119 15.76 8.34 -4.04
C ILE A 119 15.63 7.69 -2.67
N VAL A 120 14.61 6.85 -2.49
CA VAL A 120 14.39 6.08 -1.26
C VAL A 120 15.44 4.97 -1.12
N LEU A 121 15.82 4.36 -2.24
CA LEU A 121 16.71 3.21 -2.31
C LEU A 121 18.20 3.59 -2.46
N ASP A 122 18.53 4.88 -2.56
CA ASP A 122 19.92 5.35 -2.68
C ASP A 122 20.63 5.37 -1.32
N ASN A 123 21.64 4.50 -1.19
CA ASN A 123 22.47 4.40 0.00
C ASN A 123 23.33 5.64 0.27
N ASN A 124 23.53 6.52 -0.71
CA ASN A 124 24.23 7.79 -0.51
C ASN A 124 23.45 8.76 0.38
N ASN A 125 22.14 8.60 0.47
CA ASN A 125 21.27 9.43 1.30
C ASN A 125 21.31 9.03 2.79
N CYS A 126 22.22 8.14 3.22
CA CYS A 126 22.26 7.57 4.57
C CYS A 126 22.32 8.62 5.70
N ASN A 127 22.93 9.78 5.45
CA ASN A 127 23.08 10.87 6.42
C ASN A 127 21.92 11.88 6.44
N ILE A 128 20.97 11.78 5.49
CA ILE A 128 19.83 12.69 5.39
C ILE A 128 18.71 12.18 6.30
N ASN A 129 18.00 13.07 6.99
CA ASN A 129 16.85 12.67 7.80
C ASN A 129 15.77 11.99 6.91
N PRO A 130 15.26 10.80 7.27
CA PRO A 130 14.16 10.14 6.56
C PRO A 130 12.94 11.03 6.27
N GLU A 131 12.63 11.96 7.16
CA GLU A 131 11.53 12.91 7.00
C GLU A 131 11.71 13.82 5.78
N ILE A 132 12.94 14.29 5.54
CA ILE A 132 13.28 15.15 4.40
C ILE A 132 13.20 14.35 3.10
N VAL A 133 13.77 13.14 3.10
CA VAL A 133 13.71 12.25 1.92
C VAL A 133 12.26 11.92 1.57
N ALA A 134 11.41 11.69 2.57
CA ALA A 134 9.98 11.47 2.36
C ALA A 134 9.29 12.69 1.73
N ALA A 135 9.59 13.90 2.19
CA ALA A 135 9.04 15.13 1.63
C ALA A 135 9.44 15.31 0.15
N ASP A 136 10.73 15.09 -0.18
CA ASP A 136 11.23 15.18 -1.56
C ASP A 136 10.53 14.15 -2.47
N VAL A 137 10.39 12.91 -1.99
CA VAL A 137 9.70 11.84 -2.72
C VAL A 137 8.22 12.17 -2.96
N LEU A 138 7.53 12.73 -1.97
CA LEU A 138 6.14 13.17 -2.12
C LEU A 138 6.01 14.35 -3.08
N GLY A 139 6.97 15.28 -3.08
CA GLY A 139 7.05 16.37 -4.05
C GLY A 139 7.16 15.84 -5.48
N LEU A 140 8.05 14.87 -5.71
CA LEU A 140 8.19 14.24 -7.03
C LEU A 140 6.96 13.42 -7.43
N ILE A 141 6.29 12.77 -6.48
CA ILE A 141 5.01 12.10 -6.73
C ILE A 141 3.97 13.12 -7.23
N ASP A 142 3.92 14.30 -6.63
CA ASP A 142 3.01 15.35 -7.08
C ASP A 142 3.43 16.00 -8.40
N GLU A 143 4.72 16.11 -8.69
CA GLU A 143 5.16 16.73 -9.94
C GLU A 143 5.09 15.77 -11.15
N GLU A 144 5.52 14.52 -10.97
CA GLU A 144 5.77 13.59 -12.09
C GLU A 144 4.60 12.64 -12.40
N LEU A 145 3.75 12.31 -11.42
CA LEU A 145 2.73 11.29 -11.64
C LEU A 145 1.45 11.84 -12.28
N HIS A 146 0.82 10.98 -13.07
CA HIS A 146 -0.50 11.25 -13.60
C HIS A 146 -1.54 11.35 -12.47
N HIS A 147 -2.52 12.25 -12.59
CA HIS A 147 -3.48 12.56 -11.53
C HIS A 147 -4.11 11.30 -10.89
N ARG A 148 -4.55 10.32 -11.70
CA ARG A 148 -5.12 9.05 -11.18
C ARG A 148 -4.18 8.25 -10.29
N GLN A 149 -2.88 8.22 -10.63
CA GLN A 149 -1.88 7.52 -9.83
C GLN A 149 -1.61 8.28 -8.52
N LYS A 150 -1.55 9.62 -8.58
CA LYS A 150 -1.48 10.44 -7.36
C LYS A 150 -2.67 10.19 -6.43
N THR A 151 -3.88 10.22 -6.98
CA THR A 151 -5.11 9.97 -6.22
C THR A 151 -5.10 8.59 -5.59
N LEU A 152 -4.68 7.55 -6.32
CA LEU A 152 -4.49 6.23 -5.74
C LEU A 152 -3.52 6.28 -4.55
N LEU A 153 -2.33 6.84 -4.75
CA LEU A 153 -1.31 6.88 -3.70
C LEU A 153 -1.80 7.65 -2.47
N TRP A 154 -2.46 8.80 -2.66
CA TRP A 154 -3.08 9.56 -1.57
C TRP A 154 -4.14 8.73 -0.82
N LEU A 155 -5.05 8.05 -1.53
CA LEU A 155 -6.06 7.18 -0.91
C LEU A 155 -5.40 6.07 -0.07
N LEU A 156 -4.36 5.43 -0.61
CA LEU A 156 -3.62 4.38 0.09
C LEU A 156 -2.89 4.93 1.31
N PHE A 157 -2.19 6.06 1.19
CA PHE A 157 -1.51 6.70 2.31
C PHE A 157 -2.50 7.15 3.39
N GLN A 158 -3.69 7.64 3.03
CA GLN A 158 -4.74 7.96 4.00
C GLN A 158 -5.29 6.73 4.72
N LEU A 159 -5.51 5.63 3.99
CA LEU A 159 -5.90 4.36 4.59
C LEU A 159 -4.86 3.92 5.60
N PHE A 160 -3.60 3.95 5.20
CA PHE A 160 -2.43 3.53 5.96
C PHE A 160 -2.15 4.38 7.20
N ASP A 161 -2.23 5.70 7.08
CA ASP A 161 -2.14 6.62 8.22
C ASP A 161 -3.27 6.36 9.23
N CYS A 162 -4.49 6.09 8.75
CA CYS A 162 -5.59 5.63 9.61
C CYS A 162 -5.23 4.33 10.34
N GLY A 163 -4.64 3.36 9.62
CA GLY A 163 -4.14 2.11 10.20
C GLY A 163 -3.08 2.31 11.29
N ILE A 164 -2.13 3.23 11.09
CA ILE A 164 -1.13 3.57 12.12
C ILE A 164 -1.79 4.16 13.36
N LYS A 165 -2.74 5.07 13.19
CA LYS A 165 -3.41 5.78 14.30
C LYS A 165 -4.36 4.90 15.09
N VAL A 166 -4.94 3.88 14.45
CA VAL A 166 -5.96 3.02 15.06
C VAL A 166 -5.37 1.71 15.60
N SER A 167 -4.29 1.20 15.00
CA SER A 167 -3.67 -0.06 15.43
C SER A 167 -3.08 0.05 16.84
N PRO A 168 -3.38 -0.90 17.75
CA PRO A 168 -2.69 -0.97 19.02
C PRO A 168 -1.22 -1.32 18.75
N ALA A 169 -0.32 -0.38 19.00
CA ALA A 169 1.11 -0.66 19.04
C ALA A 169 1.35 -1.49 20.32
N ASP A 170 1.30 -2.81 20.20
CA ASP A 170 1.69 -3.68 21.31
C ASP A 170 3.17 -3.41 21.60
N GLU A 171 3.53 -3.20 22.87
CA GLU A 171 4.85 -2.67 23.30
C GLU A 171 6.03 -3.53 22.81
N LEU A 172 5.76 -4.80 22.44
CA LEU A 172 6.74 -5.77 21.94
C LEU A 172 6.59 -6.07 20.43
N GLY A 173 5.43 -5.79 19.84
CA GLY A 173 5.11 -6.17 18.45
C GLY A 173 5.28 -5.05 17.43
N GLY A 174 5.16 -3.78 17.88
CA GLY A 174 5.16 -2.63 16.99
C GLY A 174 4.08 -2.72 15.91
N ASN A 175 4.11 -1.78 14.97
CA ASN A 175 3.24 -1.86 13.81
C ASN A 175 3.97 -2.54 12.64
N THR A 176 3.62 -3.79 12.35
CA THR A 176 4.29 -4.61 11.32
C THR A 176 3.77 -4.34 9.91
N TRP A 177 2.65 -3.63 9.78
CA TRP A 177 1.99 -3.45 8.49
C TRP A 177 2.84 -2.67 7.48
N PRO A 178 3.54 -1.55 7.83
CA PRO A 178 4.32 -0.80 6.84
C PRO A 178 5.44 -1.63 6.21
N VAL A 179 6.03 -2.53 7.00
CA VAL A 179 7.06 -3.48 6.53
C VAL A 179 6.48 -4.41 5.47
N SER A 180 5.30 -4.98 5.76
CA SER A 180 4.67 -5.94 4.86
C SER A 180 4.12 -5.32 3.57
N THR A 181 3.75 -4.04 3.57
CA THR A 181 3.25 -3.33 2.38
C THR A 181 4.37 -2.81 1.50
N LEU A 182 5.60 -2.71 2.01
CA LEU A 182 6.70 -2.03 1.34
C LEU A 182 6.95 -2.54 -0.10
N PRO A 183 6.88 -3.86 -0.39
CA PRO A 183 7.02 -4.40 -1.75
C PRO A 183 5.95 -3.93 -2.76
N LEU A 184 4.80 -3.42 -2.31
CA LEU A 184 3.80 -2.83 -3.21
C LEU A 184 4.30 -1.53 -3.82
N PHE A 185 5.09 -0.77 -3.06
CA PHE A 185 5.53 0.58 -3.45
C PHE A 185 6.91 0.56 -4.08
N PHE A 186 7.81 -0.29 -3.56
CA PHE A 186 9.20 -0.35 -3.96
C PHE A 186 9.58 -1.73 -4.47
N ASN A 187 10.39 -1.77 -5.52
CA ASN A 187 11.00 -3.00 -6.01
C ASN A 187 12.21 -3.34 -5.14
N LEU A 188 11.99 -4.19 -4.14
CA LEU A 188 13.01 -4.64 -3.18
C LEU A 188 13.70 -5.95 -3.60
N GLU A 189 13.59 -6.37 -4.87
CA GLU A 189 14.15 -7.65 -5.35
C GLU A 189 15.67 -7.77 -5.18
N ASP A 190 16.38 -6.66 -4.94
CA ASP A 190 17.82 -6.65 -4.74
C ASP A 190 18.22 -6.82 -3.27
N HIS A 191 19.01 -7.86 -2.99
CA HIS A 191 19.57 -8.12 -1.66
C HIS A 191 20.40 -6.97 -1.09
N ARG A 192 20.87 -6.03 -1.92
CA ARG A 192 21.58 -4.83 -1.48
C ARG A 192 20.78 -3.98 -0.49
N TYR A 193 19.44 -4.00 -0.59
CA TYR A 193 18.57 -3.24 0.31
C TYR A 193 18.40 -3.88 1.70
N LEU A 194 18.88 -5.11 1.91
CA LEU A 194 18.82 -5.79 3.21
C LEU A 194 19.68 -5.11 4.29
N ASN A 195 20.67 -4.30 3.93
CA ASN A 195 21.46 -3.56 4.91
C ASN A 195 20.75 -2.26 5.35
N ASP A 196 19.93 -1.70 4.47
CA ASP A 196 19.30 -0.39 4.64
C ASP A 196 17.78 -0.47 4.90
N TRP A 197 17.25 -1.69 5.06
CA TRP A 197 15.80 -1.94 5.21
C TRP A 197 15.14 -1.10 6.31
N ARG A 198 15.85 -0.87 7.43
CA ARG A 198 15.34 -0.03 8.54
C ARG A 198 15.15 1.41 8.10
N ARG A 199 16.11 1.95 7.35
CA ARG A 199 16.06 3.33 6.85
C ARG A 199 14.97 3.47 5.80
N ILE A 200 14.90 2.53 4.85
CA ILE A 200 13.84 2.50 3.82
C ILE A 200 12.46 2.48 4.48
N LEU A 201 12.28 1.64 5.51
CA LEU A 201 11.05 1.60 6.30
C LEU A 201 10.74 2.93 6.99
N MET A 202 11.73 3.59 7.59
CA MET A 202 11.53 4.90 8.21
C MET A 202 11.08 5.95 7.19
N ILE A 203 11.72 6.01 6.03
CA ILE A 203 11.32 6.92 4.94
C ILE A 203 9.88 6.64 4.53
N PHE A 204 9.53 5.36 4.34
CA PHE A 204 8.17 4.98 3.95
C PHE A 204 7.12 5.35 5.01
N VAL A 205 7.42 5.16 6.30
CA VAL A 205 6.54 5.60 7.40
C VAL A 205 6.35 7.11 7.40
N GLU A 206 7.41 7.88 7.15
CA GLU A 206 7.30 9.34 7.03
C GLU A 206 6.50 9.76 5.80
N MET A 207 6.64 9.07 4.66
CA MET A 207 5.79 9.29 3.49
C MET A 207 4.30 9.09 3.83
N ILE A 208 3.97 8.01 4.55
CA ILE A 208 2.58 7.73 4.97
C ILE A 208 2.03 8.86 5.86
N ARG A 209 2.84 9.38 6.79
CA ARG A 209 2.43 10.44 7.73
C ARG A 209 2.24 11.80 7.05
N GLN A 210 3.11 12.13 6.08
CA GLN A 210 3.11 13.43 5.42
C GLN A 210 2.14 13.51 4.23
N ALA A 211 1.94 12.40 3.51
CA ALA A 211 1.14 12.37 2.27
C ALA A 211 -0.27 12.96 2.38
N PRO A 212 -1.04 12.78 3.48
CA PRO A 212 -2.35 13.40 3.60
C PRO A 212 -2.34 14.93 3.56
N ASN A 213 -1.23 15.58 3.94
CA ASN A 213 -1.08 17.03 3.87
C ASN A 213 -0.45 17.49 2.55
N THR A 214 0.49 16.70 2.00
CA THR A 214 1.24 17.07 0.79
C THR A 214 0.43 16.84 -0.49
N LEU A 215 -0.39 15.79 -0.53
CA LEU A 215 -1.14 15.41 -1.74
C LEU A 215 -2.62 15.85 -1.68
N ASP A 216 -3.06 16.54 -0.63
CA ASP A 216 -4.47 16.91 -0.40
C ASP A 216 -5.01 17.91 -1.43
N ASP A 217 -4.14 18.74 -2.00
CA ASP A 217 -4.49 19.73 -3.03
C ASP A 217 -5.09 19.07 -4.29
N VAL A 218 -4.80 17.79 -4.52
CA VAL A 218 -5.38 17.00 -5.61
C VAL A 218 -6.91 16.85 -5.47
N PHE A 219 -7.43 16.76 -4.25
CA PHE A 219 -8.87 16.56 -3.97
C PHE A 219 -9.63 17.90 -3.94
N ASN A 220 -9.03 18.95 -3.36
CA ASN A 220 -9.63 20.28 -3.31
C ASN A 220 -9.82 20.91 -4.70
N ALA A 221 -8.94 20.59 -5.66
CA ALA A 221 -9.07 21.04 -7.04
C ALA A 221 -10.26 20.40 -7.80
N GLN A 222 -10.74 19.21 -7.37
CA GLN A 222 -11.91 18.55 -7.96
C GLN A 222 -13.23 19.10 -7.39
N ALA A 223 -13.29 19.42 -6.10
CA ALA A 223 -14.47 20.05 -5.48
C ALA A 223 -14.77 21.45 -6.07
N LEU A 224 -13.76 22.15 -6.58
CA LEU A 224 -13.89 23.45 -7.24
C LEU A 224 -14.24 23.38 -8.73
N ARG A 225 -14.25 22.19 -9.36
CA ARG A 225 -14.63 22.01 -10.77
C ARG A 225 -16.04 21.45 -10.97
N VAL A 226 -16.73 21.10 -9.88
CA VAL A 226 -18.09 20.55 -9.89
C VAL A 226 -19.14 21.56 -9.39
N ASN A 227 -18.74 22.82 -9.15
CA ASN A 227 -19.67 23.93 -8.87
C ASN A 227 -19.73 24.92 -10.02
#